data_AF-A0A3C1PD38-F1
#
_entry.id   AF-A0A3C1PD38-F1
#
_cell.length_a   1.000
_cell.length_b   1.000
_cell.length_c   1.000
_cell.angle_alpha   90.00
_cell.angle_beta   90.00
_cell.angle_gamma   90.00
#
_symmetry.space_group_name_H-M   'P 1'
#
loop_
_entity.id
_entity.type
_entity.pdbx_description
1 polymer ?
#
loop_
_entity_poly.entity_id
_entity_poly.type
_entity_poly.pdbx_seq_one_letter_code
_entity_poly.pdbx_strand_id
1 'polypeptide(L)'
;MSITQALPTFFITLREGFEATLVVGIVLACLKKAEQSYLNSWVFYGVGVGIIASAFFGILFGWLIQGIATSEHPYAPVFGEFLEAGIGLFAIAMLSWMLIWMTQQAKSLKSEVEGAVKAAIDKNKTAAGWGIFGLIFIAVLREGLETVVFILATFEQGIMPAIGAVLGLFVAAGLGILLFKWGVKINIRLFFQFMGIFLLLIVAGLVISVLKHLDAGVGILAQINPEYAGLCLTQPASCLLGNLVLNAQGFLPDKQFPGIVLKALFGYRDQLYFVQIVSYFLFLITVGWFYLQEVNGKAIAPAKIEKTAS
;
A
#
# COMPACT_ATOMS: atom_id res chain seq x y z
N MET A 1 24.08 -0.62 6.84
CA MET A 1 22.91 0.22 6.50
C MET A 1 22.38 -0.30 5.18
N SER A 2 21.36 -1.16 5.23
CA SER A 2 21.02 -2.05 4.15
C SER A 2 19.99 -1.40 3.23
N ILE A 3 20.36 -1.23 1.95
CA ILE A 3 19.47 -0.88 0.81
C ILE A 3 18.15 -1.66 0.85
N THR A 4 18.18 -2.83 1.43
CA THR A 4 17.07 -3.72 1.65
C THR A 4 15.91 -3.13 2.47
N GLN A 5 16.15 -2.21 3.41
CA GLN A 5 15.08 -1.49 4.13
C GLN A 5 14.29 -0.53 3.21
N ALA A 6 14.88 -0.12 2.09
CA ALA A 6 14.24 0.74 1.11
C ALA A 6 13.33 -0.03 0.13
N LEU A 7 13.47 -1.36 0.02
CA LEU A 7 12.75 -2.16 -0.98
C LEU A 7 11.23 -2.13 -0.81
N PRO A 8 10.65 -2.33 0.39
CA PRO A 8 9.19 -2.35 0.53
C PRO A 8 8.58 -1.02 0.14
N THR A 9 9.16 0.06 0.65
CA THR A 9 8.75 1.43 0.34
C THR A 9 8.95 1.76 -1.15
N PHE A 10 10.03 1.28 -1.77
CA PHE A 10 10.28 1.44 -3.19
C PHE A 10 9.19 0.76 -4.04
N PHE A 11 8.87 -0.50 -3.80
CA PHE A 11 7.85 -1.21 -4.59
C PHE A 11 6.48 -0.57 -4.46
N ILE A 12 6.16 -0.02 -3.28
CA ILE A 12 4.85 0.57 -3.04
C ILE A 12 4.73 1.94 -3.68
N THR A 13 5.71 2.81 -3.46
CA THR A 13 5.76 4.11 -4.15
C THR A 13 5.87 3.96 -5.68
N LEU A 14 6.53 2.90 -6.16
CA LEU A 14 6.57 2.56 -7.58
C LEU A 14 5.18 2.20 -8.10
N ARG A 15 4.41 1.38 -7.36
CA ARG A 15 3.04 1.00 -7.72
C ARG A 15 2.13 2.22 -7.72
N GLU A 16 1.99 2.91 -6.59
CA GLU A 16 1.03 4.01 -6.46
C GLU A 16 1.42 5.19 -7.36
N GLY A 17 2.72 5.48 -7.49
CA GLY A 17 3.20 6.51 -8.41
C GLY A 17 2.92 6.15 -9.88
N PHE A 18 2.96 4.87 -10.23
CA PHE A 18 2.64 4.43 -11.59
C PHE A 18 1.14 4.51 -11.86
N GLU A 19 0.29 4.17 -10.89
CA GLU A 19 -1.17 4.37 -10.97
C GLU A 19 -1.51 5.85 -11.18
N ALA A 20 -0.94 6.73 -10.36
CA ALA A 20 -1.12 8.18 -10.51
C ALA A 20 -0.66 8.67 -11.89
N THR A 21 0.49 8.19 -12.38
CA THR A 21 1.01 8.59 -13.70
C THR A 21 0.14 8.07 -14.85
N LEU A 22 -0.43 6.87 -14.72
CA LEU A 22 -1.39 6.34 -15.69
C LEU A 22 -2.66 7.19 -15.75
N VAL A 23 -3.24 7.57 -14.61
CA VAL A 23 -4.44 8.44 -14.56
C VAL A 23 -4.16 9.77 -15.25
N VAL A 24 -3.06 10.44 -14.88
CA VAL A 24 -2.62 11.70 -15.50
C VAL A 24 -2.43 11.54 -17.01
N GLY A 25 -1.77 10.47 -17.44
CA GLY A 25 -1.50 10.24 -18.84
C GLY A 25 -2.74 9.88 -19.68
N ILE A 26 -3.72 9.15 -19.13
CA ILE A 26 -5.01 8.91 -19.79
C ILE A 26 -5.75 10.24 -19.99
N VAL A 27 -5.77 11.11 -18.99
CA VAL A 27 -6.40 12.44 -19.10
C VAL A 27 -5.70 13.29 -20.15
N LEU A 28 -4.37 13.37 -20.14
CA LEU A 28 -3.60 14.09 -21.17
C LEU A 28 -3.84 13.52 -22.58
N ALA A 29 -3.93 12.19 -22.73
CA ALA A 29 -4.24 11.55 -24.00
C ALA A 29 -5.66 11.89 -24.49
N CYS A 30 -6.64 11.95 -23.59
CA CYS A 30 -8.00 12.36 -23.91
C CYS A 30 -8.08 13.83 -24.32
N LEU A 31 -7.37 14.72 -23.62
CA LEU A 31 -7.32 16.15 -23.97
C LEU A 31 -6.64 16.39 -25.32
N LYS A 32 -5.57 15.65 -25.62
CA LYS A 32 -4.91 15.68 -26.92
C LYS A 32 -5.84 15.20 -28.05
N LYS A 33 -6.62 14.15 -27.80
CA LYS A 33 -7.61 13.62 -28.77
C LYS A 33 -8.78 14.58 -29.00
N ALA A 34 -9.15 15.36 -27.99
CA ALA A 34 -10.21 16.36 -28.08
C ALA A 34 -9.72 17.72 -28.61
N GLU A 35 -8.46 17.84 -29.03
CA GLU A 35 -7.79 19.08 -29.47
C GLU A 35 -7.79 20.23 -28.44
N GLN A 36 -8.21 19.99 -27.20
CA GLN A 36 -8.25 20.99 -26.12
C GLN A 36 -6.93 21.06 -25.35
N SER A 37 -5.82 21.26 -26.07
CA SER A 37 -4.47 21.29 -25.49
C SER A 37 -4.24 22.44 -24.50
N TYR A 38 -5.10 23.47 -24.50
CA TYR A 38 -5.05 24.58 -23.55
C TYR A 38 -5.31 24.15 -22.10
N LEU A 39 -5.96 22.99 -21.88
CA LEU A 39 -6.26 22.45 -20.55
C LEU A 39 -5.09 21.68 -19.92
N ASN A 40 -4.02 21.42 -20.68
CA ASN A 40 -2.86 20.68 -20.19
C ASN A 40 -2.21 21.36 -18.98
N SER A 41 -2.19 22.70 -18.94
CA SER A 41 -1.66 23.44 -17.79
C SER A 41 -2.43 23.14 -16.51
N TRP A 42 -3.77 22.99 -16.58
CA TRP A 42 -4.60 22.63 -15.42
C TRP A 42 -4.30 21.23 -14.88
N VAL A 43 -3.92 20.30 -15.75
CA VAL A 43 -3.44 18.97 -15.33
C VAL A 43 -2.15 19.11 -14.53
N PHE A 44 -1.16 19.86 -15.03
CA PHE A 44 0.11 20.06 -14.31
C PHE A 44 -0.08 20.79 -12.97
N TYR A 45 -0.99 21.78 -12.91
CA TYR A 45 -1.35 22.41 -11.64
C TYR A 45 -2.01 21.42 -10.68
N GLY A 46 -2.92 20.56 -11.17
CA GLY A 46 -3.55 19.52 -10.36
C GLY A 46 -2.54 18.53 -9.78
N VAL A 47 -1.57 18.08 -10.60
CA VAL A 47 -0.48 17.20 -10.15
C VAL A 47 0.38 17.91 -9.10
N GLY A 48 0.84 19.13 -9.39
CA GLY A 48 1.71 19.88 -8.48
C GLY A 48 1.06 20.14 -7.12
N VAL A 49 -0.19 20.60 -7.12
CA VAL A 49 -0.96 20.86 -5.88
C VAL A 49 -1.26 19.55 -5.15
N GLY A 50 -1.58 18.46 -5.87
CA GLY A 50 -1.81 17.14 -5.30
C GLY A 50 -0.58 16.61 -4.56
N ILE A 51 0.61 16.66 -5.19
CA ILE A 51 1.87 16.24 -4.59
C ILE A 51 2.19 17.06 -3.33
N ILE A 52 2.04 18.38 -3.41
CA ILE A 52 2.29 19.27 -2.26
C ILE A 52 1.32 18.95 -1.12
N ALA A 53 0.04 18.75 -1.42
CA ALA A 53 -0.97 18.40 -0.43
C ALA A 53 -0.67 17.04 0.23
N SER A 54 -0.35 16.00 -0.54
CA SER A 54 0.01 14.68 0.00
C SER A 54 1.27 14.75 0.88
N ALA A 55 2.29 15.48 0.46
CA ALA A 55 3.50 15.69 1.26
C ALA A 55 3.19 16.44 2.57
N PHE A 56 2.36 17.48 2.49
CA PHE A 56 1.90 18.21 3.68
C PHE A 56 1.15 17.31 4.65
N PHE A 57 0.22 16.48 4.17
CA PHE A 57 -0.48 15.50 5.01
C PHE A 57 0.48 14.50 5.66
N GLY A 58 1.48 14.01 4.94
CA GLY A 58 2.48 13.09 5.49
C GLY A 58 3.35 13.71 6.58
N ILE A 59 3.79 14.95 6.38
CA ILE A 59 4.52 15.70 7.42
C ILE A 59 3.62 15.93 8.62
N LEU A 60 2.39 16.42 8.41
CA LEU A 60 1.44 16.69 9.49
C LEU A 60 1.14 15.43 10.33
N PHE A 61 0.88 14.29 9.67
CA PHE A 61 0.67 13.01 10.36
C PHE A 61 1.92 12.55 11.11
N GLY A 62 3.10 12.64 10.50
CA GLY A 62 4.35 12.29 11.16
C GLY A 62 4.61 13.11 12.42
N TRP A 63 4.37 14.43 12.35
CA TRP A 63 4.46 15.34 13.50
C TRP A 63 3.43 15.04 14.57
N LEU A 64 2.19 14.71 14.19
CA LEU A 64 1.14 14.34 15.13
C LEU A 64 1.51 13.08 15.92
N ILE A 65 2.01 12.05 15.23
CA ILE A 65 2.45 10.79 15.86
C ILE A 65 3.62 11.05 16.82
N GLN A 66 4.62 11.82 16.39
CA GLN A 66 5.76 12.19 17.25
C GLN A 66 5.35 13.05 18.46
N GLY A 67 4.38 13.95 18.29
CA GLY A 67 3.86 14.77 19.39
C GLY A 67 3.12 13.95 20.44
N ILE A 68 2.39 12.92 20.04
CA ILE A 68 1.72 11.98 20.95
C ILE A 68 2.77 11.09 21.64
N ALA A 69 3.80 10.63 20.92
CA ALA A 69 4.85 9.78 21.47
C ALA A 69 5.77 10.50 22.48
N THR A 70 5.93 11.82 22.36
CA THR A 70 6.79 12.63 23.26
C THR A 70 6.03 13.20 24.47
N SER A 71 4.73 12.95 24.60
CA SER A 71 3.97 13.38 25.78
C SER A 71 4.43 12.59 27.02
N GLU A 72 4.90 13.29 28.07
CA GLU A 72 5.43 12.71 29.32
C GLU A 72 4.38 12.03 30.23
N HIS A 73 3.50 11.22 29.66
CA HIS A 73 2.56 10.41 30.43
C HIS A 73 3.15 9.03 30.74
N PRO A 74 2.99 8.48 31.96
CA PRO A 74 3.47 7.14 32.34
C PRO A 74 3.00 6.00 31.41
N TYR A 75 1.93 6.21 30.65
CA TYR A 75 1.36 5.25 29.69
C TYR A 75 1.83 5.47 28.24
N ALA A 76 2.64 6.49 27.96
CA ALA A 76 3.15 6.81 26.63
C ALA A 76 3.76 5.62 25.87
N PRO A 77 4.59 4.73 26.48
CA PRO A 77 5.14 3.59 25.74
C PRO A 77 4.07 2.56 25.34
N VAL A 78 3.03 2.39 26.16
CA VAL A 78 1.89 1.51 25.84
C VAL A 78 1.09 2.09 24.69
N PHE A 79 0.72 3.38 24.78
CA PHE A 79 -0.04 4.05 23.72
C PHE A 79 0.72 4.09 22.39
N GLY A 80 2.04 4.25 22.41
CA GLY A 80 2.87 4.18 21.21
C GLY A 80 2.75 2.83 20.48
N GLU A 81 2.96 1.73 21.19
CA GLU A 81 2.87 0.37 20.62
C GLU A 81 1.47 0.03 20.09
N PHE A 82 0.41 0.43 20.81
CA PHE A 82 -0.97 0.19 20.36
C PHE A 82 -1.38 1.10 19.20
N LEU A 83 -0.93 2.35 19.18
CA LEU A 83 -1.17 3.27 18.07
C LEU A 83 -0.45 2.79 16.81
N GLU A 84 0.79 2.34 16.96
CA GLU A 84 1.53 1.69 15.88
C GLU A 84 0.76 0.46 15.37
N ALA A 85 0.44 -0.49 16.23
CA ALA A 85 -0.35 -1.66 15.85
C ALA A 85 -1.69 -1.30 15.18
N GLY A 86 -2.38 -0.27 15.65
CA GLY A 86 -3.63 0.22 15.07
C GLY A 86 -3.46 0.79 13.66
N ILE A 87 -2.44 1.63 13.45
CA ILE A 87 -2.10 2.16 12.12
C ILE A 87 -1.72 1.02 11.17
N GLY A 88 -0.94 0.04 11.64
CA GLY A 88 -0.59 -1.13 10.85
C GLY A 88 -1.80 -1.99 10.47
N LEU A 89 -2.73 -2.21 11.40
CA LEU A 89 -3.96 -2.95 11.13
C LEU A 89 -4.84 -2.21 10.11
N PHE A 90 -4.98 -0.89 10.26
CA PHE A 90 -5.70 -0.05 9.30
C PHE A 90 -5.06 -0.12 7.90
N ALA A 91 -3.74 -0.04 7.83
CA ALA A 91 -3.01 -0.17 6.57
C ALA A 91 -3.20 -1.56 5.93
N ILE A 92 -3.14 -2.65 6.71
CA ILE A 92 -3.40 -4.01 6.19
C ILE A 92 -4.80 -4.09 5.59
N ALA A 93 -5.83 -3.59 6.30
CA ALA A 93 -7.21 -3.61 5.82
C ALA A 93 -7.39 -2.78 4.55
N MET A 94 -6.86 -1.56 4.54
CA MET A 94 -6.93 -0.64 3.40
C MET A 94 -6.21 -1.20 2.16
N LEU A 95 -5.00 -1.74 2.32
CA LEU A 95 -4.21 -2.31 1.22
C LEU A 95 -4.85 -3.58 0.67
N SER A 96 -5.35 -4.45 1.56
CA SER A 96 -6.06 -5.67 1.14
C SER A 96 -7.30 -5.31 0.35
N TRP A 97 -8.04 -4.28 0.79
CA TRP A 97 -9.18 -3.76 0.05
C TRP A 97 -8.78 -3.21 -1.32
N MET A 98 -7.73 -2.38 -1.39
CA MET A 98 -7.28 -1.77 -2.64
C MET A 98 -6.73 -2.81 -3.63
N LEU A 99 -5.99 -3.82 -3.13
CA LEU A 99 -5.46 -4.93 -3.94
C LEU A 99 -6.59 -5.67 -4.69
N ILE A 100 -7.71 -5.90 -4.01
CA ILE A 100 -8.90 -6.57 -4.58
C ILE A 100 -9.67 -5.59 -5.46
N TRP A 101 -9.88 -4.35 -5.00
CA TRP A 101 -10.67 -3.37 -5.74
C TRP A 101 -10.04 -3.02 -7.10
N MET A 102 -8.71 -2.91 -7.17
CA MET A 102 -8.00 -2.54 -8.39
C MET A 102 -8.05 -3.65 -9.46
N THR A 103 -8.05 -4.92 -9.06
CA THR A 103 -8.17 -6.06 -9.99
C THR A 103 -9.52 -6.07 -10.71
N GLN A 104 -10.57 -5.54 -10.07
CA GLN A 104 -11.89 -5.36 -10.67
C GLN A 104 -11.93 -4.15 -11.64
N GLN A 105 -11.33 -3.02 -11.25
CA GLN A 105 -11.41 -1.76 -11.98
C GLN A 105 -10.48 -1.67 -13.21
N ALA A 106 -9.46 -2.53 -13.30
CA ALA A 106 -8.50 -2.56 -14.43
C ALA A 106 -9.17 -2.74 -15.82
N LYS A 107 -10.40 -3.25 -15.89
CA LYS A 107 -11.18 -3.40 -17.13
C LYS A 107 -11.98 -2.14 -17.50
N SER A 108 -12.38 -1.32 -16.52
CA SER A 108 -13.25 -0.14 -16.72
C SER A 108 -12.51 1.20 -16.70
N LEU A 109 -11.32 1.27 -16.11
CA LEU A 109 -10.54 2.51 -15.93
C LEU A 109 -10.43 3.37 -17.20
N LYS A 110 -10.14 2.74 -18.35
CA LYS A 110 -10.06 3.48 -19.61
C LYS A 110 -11.40 4.10 -20.02
N SER A 111 -12.50 3.34 -19.91
CA SER A 111 -13.84 3.79 -20.30
C SER A 111 -14.40 4.84 -19.34
N GLU A 112 -14.12 4.70 -18.05
CA GLU A 112 -14.61 5.57 -16.98
C GLU A 112 -13.89 6.93 -17.02
N VAL A 113 -12.56 6.92 -17.20
CA VAL A 113 -11.77 8.14 -17.37
C VAL A 113 -12.09 8.82 -18.71
N GLU A 114 -12.24 8.06 -19.82
CA GLU A 114 -12.69 8.63 -21.09
C GLU A 114 -14.08 9.29 -20.98
N GLY A 115 -15.00 8.68 -20.21
CA GLY A 115 -16.33 9.22 -19.94
C GLY A 115 -16.30 10.50 -19.09
N ALA A 116 -15.53 10.50 -18.00
CA ALA A 116 -15.36 11.66 -17.12
C ALA A 116 -14.71 12.85 -17.85
N VAL A 117 -13.73 12.58 -18.71
CA VAL A 117 -13.08 13.63 -19.52
C VAL A 117 -14.04 14.19 -20.57
N LYS A 118 -14.81 13.35 -21.27
CA LYS A 118 -15.84 13.82 -22.22
C LYS A 118 -16.90 14.70 -21.53
N ALA A 119 -17.39 14.27 -20.37
CA ALA A 119 -18.36 15.03 -19.58
C ALA A 119 -17.81 16.37 -19.04
N ALA A 120 -16.49 16.45 -18.80
CA ALA A 120 -15.82 17.69 -18.40
C ALA A 120 -15.61 18.65 -19.57
N ILE A 121 -15.38 18.13 -20.79
CA ILE A 121 -15.16 18.91 -22.01
C ILE A 121 -16.47 19.53 -22.53
N ASP A 122 -17.63 18.91 -22.29
CA ASP A 122 -18.95 19.44 -22.68
C ASP A 122 -19.40 20.69 -21.88
N LYS A 123 -18.60 21.13 -20.89
CA LYS A 123 -18.89 22.33 -20.08
C LYS A 123 -18.14 23.57 -20.59
N ASN A 124 -18.57 24.76 -20.15
CA ASN A 124 -17.88 26.03 -20.43
C ASN A 124 -16.36 25.94 -20.16
N LYS A 125 -15.56 26.65 -20.96
CA LYS A 125 -14.08 26.57 -20.94
C LYS A 125 -13.45 26.68 -19.53
N THR A 126 -13.99 27.56 -18.68
CA THR A 126 -13.52 27.75 -17.30
C THR A 126 -13.95 26.61 -16.38
N ALA A 127 -15.17 26.10 -16.53
CA ALA A 127 -15.68 24.96 -15.75
C ALA A 127 -14.98 23.65 -16.13
N ALA A 128 -14.61 23.47 -17.40
CA ALA A 128 -13.80 22.35 -17.87
C ALA A 128 -12.40 22.35 -17.22
N GLY A 129 -11.75 23.52 -17.12
CA GLY A 129 -10.44 23.67 -16.46
C GLY A 129 -10.46 23.27 -14.99
N TRP A 130 -11.42 23.80 -14.22
CA TRP A 130 -11.58 23.44 -12.81
C TRP A 130 -11.99 21.97 -12.60
N GLY A 131 -12.80 21.41 -13.51
CA GLY A 131 -13.19 19.99 -13.46
C GLY A 131 -11.99 19.05 -13.66
N ILE A 132 -11.14 19.34 -14.64
CA ILE A 132 -9.92 18.56 -14.91
C ILE A 132 -8.91 18.72 -13.78
N PHE A 133 -8.72 19.94 -13.28
CA PHE A 133 -7.89 20.20 -12.11
C PHE A 133 -8.35 19.38 -10.91
N GLY A 134 -9.64 19.44 -10.57
CA GLY A 134 -10.20 18.69 -9.44
C GLY A 134 -10.06 17.18 -9.61
N LEU A 135 -10.30 16.66 -10.82
CA LEU A 135 -10.15 15.24 -11.12
C LEU A 135 -8.72 14.76 -10.91
N ILE A 136 -7.73 15.49 -11.43
CA ILE A 136 -6.31 15.14 -11.28
C ILE A 136 -5.83 15.34 -9.85
N PHE A 137 -6.24 16.44 -9.21
CA PHE A 137 -5.91 16.74 -7.83
C PHE A 137 -6.40 15.62 -6.90
N ILE A 138 -7.67 15.21 -7.00
CA ILE A 138 -8.23 14.15 -6.16
C ILE A 138 -7.55 12.81 -6.44
N ALA A 139 -7.27 12.49 -7.71
CA ALA A 139 -6.58 11.26 -8.07
C ALA A 139 -5.17 11.21 -7.45
N VAL A 140 -4.36 12.24 -7.65
CA VAL A 140 -2.99 12.30 -7.10
C VAL A 140 -3.01 12.37 -5.57
N LEU A 141 -3.94 13.14 -4.99
CA LEU A 141 -4.08 13.25 -3.54
C LEU A 141 -4.41 11.88 -2.92
N ARG A 142 -5.35 11.15 -3.51
CA ARG A 142 -5.72 9.80 -3.05
C ARG A 142 -4.50 8.89 -3.03
N GLU A 143 -3.85 8.67 -4.17
CA GLU A 143 -2.68 7.78 -4.27
C GLU A 143 -1.53 8.22 -3.34
N GLY A 144 -1.34 9.54 -3.20
CA GLY A 144 -0.35 10.09 -2.28
C GLY A 144 -0.69 9.88 -0.80
N LEU A 145 -1.97 9.94 -0.41
CA LEU A 145 -2.41 9.63 0.95
C LEU A 145 -2.24 8.14 1.27
N GLU A 146 -2.58 7.25 0.33
CA GLU A 146 -2.37 5.81 0.51
C GLU A 146 -0.87 5.50 0.72
N THR A 147 -0.03 6.14 -0.09
CA THR A 147 1.44 6.04 0.03
C THR A 147 1.95 6.52 1.39
N VAL A 148 1.47 7.67 1.86
CA VAL A 148 1.85 8.24 3.16
C VAL A 148 1.46 7.31 4.30
N VAL A 149 0.21 6.83 4.31
CA VAL A 149 -0.28 5.90 5.34
C VAL A 149 0.56 4.63 5.35
N PHE A 150 0.92 4.10 4.18
CA PHE A 150 1.78 2.92 4.08
C PHE A 150 3.18 3.14 4.65
N ILE A 151 3.83 4.25 4.29
CA ILE A 151 5.17 4.58 4.78
C ILE A 151 5.17 4.68 6.30
N LEU A 152 4.14 5.31 6.88
CA LEU A 152 3.97 5.41 8.33
C LEU A 152 3.69 4.04 8.97
N ALA A 153 2.89 3.19 8.32
CA ALA A 153 2.53 1.87 8.81
C ALA A 153 3.66 0.83 8.71
N THR A 154 4.67 1.03 7.86
CA THR A 154 5.78 0.05 7.70
C THR A 154 6.71 -0.01 8.92
N PHE A 155 6.50 0.86 9.93
CA PHE A 155 7.24 0.91 11.19
C PHE A 155 8.77 1.06 11.06
N GLU A 156 9.27 1.30 9.84
CA GLU A 156 10.69 1.54 9.57
C GLU A 156 10.91 3.06 9.51
N GLN A 157 11.22 3.65 10.67
CA GLN A 157 11.61 5.05 10.75
C GLN A 157 13.08 5.20 10.33
N GLY A 158 13.34 6.02 9.31
CA GLY A 158 14.71 6.32 8.90
C GLY A 158 14.81 6.98 7.52
N ILE A 159 16.03 7.40 7.19
CA ILE A 159 16.34 8.02 5.89
C ILE A 159 16.27 6.98 4.76
N MET A 160 16.57 5.71 5.03
CA MET A 160 16.66 4.67 4.00
C MET A 160 15.30 4.35 3.34
N PRO A 161 14.19 4.15 4.10
CA PRO A 161 12.84 4.04 3.52
C PRO A 161 12.42 5.28 2.73
N ALA A 162 12.77 6.48 3.19
CA ALA A 162 12.48 7.72 2.47
C ALA A 162 13.22 7.79 1.12
N ILE A 163 14.49 7.37 1.06
CA ILE A 163 15.23 7.24 -0.20
C ILE A 163 14.54 6.22 -1.12
N GLY A 164 14.09 5.09 -0.58
CA GLY A 164 13.31 4.09 -1.32
C GLY A 164 12.04 4.68 -1.93
N ALA A 165 11.29 5.45 -1.15
CA ALA A 165 10.08 6.14 -1.60
C ALA A 165 10.35 7.09 -2.78
N VAL A 166 11.37 7.92 -2.64
CA VAL A 166 11.76 8.90 -3.66
C VAL A 166 12.21 8.19 -4.93
N LEU A 167 13.04 7.16 -4.82
CA LEU A 167 13.48 6.36 -5.97
C LEU A 167 12.32 5.66 -6.67
N GLY A 168 11.37 5.08 -5.92
CA GLY A 168 10.20 4.44 -6.50
C GLY A 168 9.34 5.42 -7.30
N LEU A 169 9.14 6.63 -6.76
CA LEU A 169 8.41 7.70 -7.43
C LEU A 169 9.12 8.20 -8.71
N PHE A 170 10.45 8.34 -8.68
CA PHE A 170 11.23 8.68 -9.87
C PHE A 170 11.12 7.61 -10.97
N VAL A 171 11.23 6.33 -10.59
CA VAL A 171 11.10 5.21 -11.53
C VAL A 171 9.67 5.13 -12.07
N ALA A 172 8.64 5.33 -11.24
CA ALA A 172 7.24 5.38 -11.66
C ALA A 172 6.99 6.47 -12.70
N ALA A 173 7.47 7.69 -12.43
CA ALA A 173 7.35 8.81 -13.37
C ALA A 173 8.10 8.50 -14.68
N GLY A 174 9.30 7.92 -14.60
CA GLY A 174 10.08 7.50 -15.77
C GLY A 174 9.36 6.45 -16.62
N LEU A 175 8.80 5.41 -15.99
CA LEU A 175 8.02 4.36 -16.66
C LEU A 175 6.76 4.94 -17.31
N GLY A 176 6.06 5.85 -16.63
CA GLY A 176 4.90 6.52 -17.20
C GLY A 176 5.28 7.37 -18.43
N ILE A 177 6.36 8.15 -18.36
CA ILE A 177 6.85 8.91 -19.52
C ILE A 177 7.22 7.96 -20.67
N LEU A 178 7.88 6.85 -20.39
CA LEU A 178 8.24 5.84 -21.40
C LEU A 178 6.99 5.28 -22.09
N LEU A 179 5.94 4.98 -21.34
CA LEU A 179 4.67 4.51 -21.89
C LEU A 179 4.02 5.53 -22.82
N PHE A 180 3.89 6.78 -22.37
CA PHE A 180 3.13 7.79 -23.11
C PHE A 180 3.93 8.46 -24.24
N LYS A 181 5.23 8.69 -24.04
CA LYS A 181 6.08 9.37 -25.02
C LYS A 181 6.70 8.41 -26.02
N TRP A 182 7.06 7.19 -25.61
CA TRP A 182 7.72 6.19 -26.47
C TRP A 182 6.78 5.09 -26.95
N GLY A 183 5.51 5.08 -26.50
CA GLY A 183 4.50 4.14 -26.98
C GLY A 183 4.84 2.69 -26.67
N VAL A 184 5.65 2.44 -25.63
CA VAL A 184 6.05 1.09 -25.26
C VAL A 184 4.81 0.30 -24.88
N LYS A 185 4.56 -0.81 -25.59
CA LYS A 185 3.44 -1.70 -25.32
C LYS A 185 3.76 -2.58 -24.11
N ILE A 186 3.71 -2.02 -22.91
CA ILE A 186 3.76 -2.82 -21.68
C ILE A 186 2.37 -3.40 -21.44
N ASN A 187 2.32 -4.69 -21.14
CA ASN A 187 1.09 -5.32 -20.65
C ASN A 187 0.83 -4.84 -19.22
N ILE A 188 0.03 -3.77 -19.11
CA ILE A 188 -0.34 -3.12 -17.84
C ILE A 188 -0.89 -4.14 -16.84
N ARG A 189 -1.64 -5.15 -17.32
CA ARG A 189 -2.18 -6.22 -16.48
C ARG A 189 -1.07 -7.07 -15.86
N LEU A 190 -0.07 -7.48 -16.63
CA LEU A 190 1.06 -8.27 -16.11
C LEU A 190 1.87 -7.45 -15.11
N PHE A 191 2.12 -6.17 -15.40
CA PHE A 191 2.84 -5.29 -14.47
C PHE A 191 2.13 -5.20 -13.11
N PHE A 192 0.82 -4.92 -13.09
CA PHE A 192 0.06 -4.88 -11.85
C PHE A 192 -0.07 -6.24 -11.16
N GLN A 193 -0.07 -7.35 -11.91
CA GLN A 193 -0.04 -8.68 -11.33
C GLN A 193 1.26 -8.95 -10.56
N PHE A 194 2.40 -8.66 -11.19
CA PHE A 194 3.69 -8.83 -10.52
C PHE A 194 3.83 -7.93 -9.30
N MET A 195 3.50 -6.64 -9.44
CA MET A 195 3.56 -5.68 -8.32
C MET A 195 2.59 -6.04 -7.20
N GLY A 196 1.39 -6.53 -7.53
CA GLY A 196 0.39 -6.96 -6.55
C GLY A 196 0.83 -8.19 -5.75
N ILE A 197 1.52 -9.15 -6.38
CA ILE A 197 2.10 -10.31 -5.67
C ILE A 197 3.18 -9.85 -4.68
N PHE A 198 4.09 -8.96 -5.10
CA PHE A 198 5.09 -8.40 -4.18
C PHE A 198 4.45 -7.65 -3.03
N LEU A 199 3.43 -6.84 -3.31
CA LEU A 199 2.70 -6.09 -2.28
C LEU A 199 2.01 -7.04 -1.29
N LEU A 200 1.38 -8.10 -1.77
CA LEU A 200 0.73 -9.10 -0.93
C LEU A 200 1.71 -9.75 0.05
N LEU A 201 2.94 -10.05 -0.38
CA LEU A 201 3.98 -10.57 0.49
C LEU A 201 4.46 -9.54 1.53
N ILE A 202 4.59 -8.27 1.13
CA ILE A 202 4.94 -7.17 2.05
C ILE A 202 3.86 -6.99 3.11
N VAL A 203 2.57 -6.97 2.72
CA VAL A 203 1.44 -6.84 3.66
C VAL A 203 1.38 -8.04 4.60
N ALA A 204 1.67 -9.25 4.12
CA ALA A 204 1.78 -10.42 4.99
C ALA A 204 2.91 -10.25 6.04
N GLY A 205 4.03 -9.65 5.66
CA GLY A 205 5.08 -9.24 6.61
C GLY A 205 4.64 -8.18 7.61
N LEU A 206 3.79 -7.24 7.17
CA LEU A 206 3.20 -6.23 8.05
C LEU A 206 2.30 -6.85 9.12
N VAL A 207 1.53 -7.91 8.78
CA VAL A 207 0.73 -8.68 9.75
C VAL A 207 1.61 -9.22 10.89
N ILE A 208 2.78 -9.78 10.57
CA ILE A 208 3.73 -10.26 11.57
C ILE A 208 4.21 -9.10 12.46
N SER A 209 4.47 -7.93 11.86
CA SER A 209 4.88 -6.73 12.62
C SER A 209 3.80 -6.27 13.59
N VAL A 210 2.55 -6.15 13.11
CA VAL A 210 1.40 -5.73 13.93
C VAL A 210 1.20 -6.68 15.11
N LEU A 211 1.26 -8.00 14.89
CA LEU A 211 1.14 -8.98 15.97
C LEU A 211 2.26 -8.84 17.02
N LYS A 212 3.48 -8.45 16.60
CA LYS A 212 4.58 -8.22 17.53
C LYS A 212 4.35 -6.96 18.38
N HIS A 213 3.91 -5.86 17.79
CA HIS A 213 3.63 -4.63 18.53
C HIS A 213 2.43 -4.80 19.48
N LEU A 214 1.41 -5.56 19.08
CA LEU A 214 0.31 -5.95 19.96
C LEU A 214 0.80 -6.77 21.15
N ASP A 215 1.66 -7.76 20.93
CA ASP A 215 2.25 -8.58 22.01
C ASP A 215 3.09 -7.73 22.97
N ALA A 216 3.92 -6.83 22.44
CA ALA A 216 4.72 -5.91 23.23
C ALA A 216 3.85 -4.98 24.07
N GLY A 217 2.81 -4.38 23.47
CA GLY A 217 1.87 -3.50 24.16
C GLY A 217 1.11 -4.20 25.29
N VAL A 218 0.63 -5.42 25.06
CA VAL A 218 -0.04 -6.23 26.10
C VAL A 218 0.96 -6.69 27.17
N GLY A 219 2.20 -7.02 26.81
CA GLY A 219 3.26 -7.36 27.75
C GLY A 219 3.60 -6.22 28.71
N ILE A 220 3.67 -4.98 28.20
CA ILE A 220 3.89 -3.79 29.04
C ILE A 220 2.67 -3.54 29.95
N LEU A 221 1.44 -3.68 29.43
CA LEU A 221 0.22 -3.55 30.23
C LEU A 221 0.15 -4.57 31.40
N ALA A 222 0.54 -5.81 31.14
CA ALA A 222 0.59 -6.86 32.14
C ALA A 222 1.63 -6.59 33.25
N GLN A 223 2.70 -5.85 32.94
CA GLN A 223 3.69 -5.41 33.94
C GLN A 223 3.19 -4.22 34.78
N ILE A 224 2.35 -3.36 34.22
CA ILE A 224 1.82 -2.17 34.91
C ILE A 224 0.65 -2.56 35.84
N ASN A 225 -0.21 -3.49 35.41
CA ASN A 225 -1.38 -3.90 36.19
C ASN A 225 -1.44 -5.44 36.34
N PRO A 226 -1.30 -5.98 37.57
CA PRO A 226 -1.32 -7.43 37.82
C PRO A 226 -2.69 -8.09 37.53
N GLU A 227 -3.76 -7.30 37.41
CA GLU A 227 -5.09 -7.78 37.01
C GLU A 227 -5.12 -8.31 35.57
N TYR A 228 -4.25 -7.79 34.69
CA TYR A 228 -4.12 -8.24 33.29
C TYR A 228 -3.03 -9.30 33.10
N ALA A 229 -2.38 -9.77 34.17
CA ALA A 229 -1.36 -10.81 34.08
C ALA A 229 -1.90 -12.14 33.49
N GLY A 230 -3.21 -12.39 33.63
CA GLY A 230 -3.89 -13.55 33.06
C GLY A 230 -4.08 -13.51 31.54
N LEU A 231 -3.88 -12.36 30.87
CA LEU A 231 -3.86 -12.30 29.41
C LEU A 231 -2.58 -12.87 28.79
N CYS A 232 -1.50 -12.98 29.56
CA CYS A 232 -0.27 -13.61 29.08
C CYS A 232 -0.36 -15.13 29.24
N LEU A 233 -0.53 -15.83 28.12
CA LEU A 233 -0.70 -17.29 28.06
C LEU A 233 0.63 -18.04 28.17
N THR A 234 1.75 -17.38 27.87
CA THR A 234 3.11 -17.96 27.94
C THR A 234 4.09 -17.00 28.61
N GLN A 235 4.98 -17.53 29.46
CA GLN A 235 6.13 -16.80 30.03
C GLN A 235 7.35 -17.72 29.94
N PRO A 236 8.57 -17.23 29.62
CA PRO A 236 9.02 -15.83 29.69
C PRO A 236 9.28 -15.12 28.33
N ALA A 237 8.99 -15.76 27.19
CA ALA A 237 9.45 -15.27 25.88
C ALA A 237 8.43 -14.41 25.08
N SER A 238 7.11 -14.61 25.26
CA SER A 238 6.07 -13.79 24.61
C SER A 238 4.72 -13.93 25.33
N CYS A 239 3.92 -12.87 25.38
CA CYS A 239 2.69 -12.83 26.20
C CYS A 239 1.50 -13.52 25.50
N LEU A 240 1.24 -13.19 24.23
CA LEU A 240 0.13 -13.63 23.37
C LEU A 240 0.58 -14.51 22.20
N LEU A 241 1.84 -14.40 21.77
CA LEU A 241 2.34 -15.04 20.56
C LEU A 241 2.61 -16.56 20.69
N GLY A 242 2.69 -17.08 21.92
CA GLY A 242 2.84 -18.50 22.23
C GLY A 242 4.29 -19.00 22.15
N ASN A 243 4.47 -20.31 21.87
CA ASN A 243 5.81 -20.90 21.77
C ASN A 243 6.57 -20.39 20.53
N LEU A 244 7.86 -20.20 20.72
CA LEU A 244 8.80 -19.87 19.65
C LEU A 244 9.03 -21.12 18.79
N VAL A 245 8.70 -21.03 17.51
CA VAL A 245 8.73 -22.17 16.57
C VAL A 245 10.00 -22.14 15.71
N LEU A 246 10.44 -20.94 15.31
CA LEU A 246 11.64 -20.75 14.51
C LEU A 246 12.63 -19.86 15.25
N ASN A 247 13.81 -20.41 15.57
CA ASN A 247 14.96 -19.63 16.00
C ASN A 247 16.04 -19.73 14.91
N ALA A 248 16.06 -18.76 14.00
CA ALA A 248 16.98 -18.75 12.88
C ALA A 248 18.14 -17.75 13.06
N GLN A 249 18.32 -17.20 14.26
CA GLN A 249 19.40 -16.25 14.58
C GLN A 249 20.79 -16.80 14.27
N GLY A 250 20.99 -18.12 14.37
CA GLY A 250 22.28 -18.77 14.11
C GLY A 250 22.62 -19.00 12.63
N PHE A 251 21.63 -19.00 11.71
CA PHE A 251 21.85 -19.36 10.30
C PHE A 251 21.43 -18.26 9.31
N LEU A 252 20.37 -17.49 9.60
CA LEU A 252 19.88 -16.39 8.76
C LEU A 252 19.44 -15.20 9.64
N PRO A 253 20.36 -14.30 10.04
CA PRO A 253 20.03 -13.11 10.81
C PRO A 253 19.14 -12.16 9.99
N ASP A 254 18.02 -11.70 10.55
CA ASP A 254 17.08 -10.78 9.90
C ASP A 254 17.64 -9.36 9.70
N LYS A 255 18.78 -9.06 10.32
CA LYS A 255 19.54 -7.80 10.23
C LYS A 255 20.73 -7.86 9.28
N GLN A 256 21.03 -9.01 8.67
CA GLN A 256 22.14 -9.17 7.71
C GLN A 256 21.64 -9.74 6.38
N PHE A 257 22.39 -9.51 5.30
CA PHE A 257 22.09 -10.13 4.01
C PHE A 257 22.41 -11.64 4.09
N PRO A 258 21.54 -12.56 3.62
CA PRO A 258 20.32 -12.35 2.82
C PRO A 258 19.02 -12.16 3.62
N GLY A 259 19.05 -12.32 4.94
CA GLY A 259 17.87 -12.28 5.83
C GLY A 259 17.06 -10.98 5.79
N ILE A 260 17.69 -9.82 5.58
CA ILE A 260 16.95 -8.56 5.42
C ILE A 260 16.11 -8.57 4.14
N VAL A 261 16.55 -9.24 3.06
CA VAL A 261 15.82 -9.28 1.78
C VAL A 261 14.58 -10.12 1.96
N LEU A 262 14.71 -11.26 2.66
CA LEU A 262 13.58 -12.08 3.03
C LEU A 262 12.66 -11.36 4.01
N LYS A 263 13.20 -10.55 4.94
CA LYS A 263 12.39 -9.73 5.85
C LYS A 263 11.58 -8.69 5.11
N ALA A 264 12.22 -7.96 4.20
CA ALA A 264 11.61 -6.89 3.43
C ALA A 264 10.61 -7.39 2.38
N LEU A 265 10.92 -8.47 1.67
CA LEU A 265 10.06 -8.99 0.59
C LEU A 265 9.04 -10.02 1.06
N PHE A 266 9.37 -10.85 2.04
CA PHE A 266 8.53 -11.98 2.48
C PHE A 266 8.04 -11.83 3.93
N GLY A 267 8.46 -10.78 4.66
CA GLY A 267 8.09 -10.63 6.07
C GLY A 267 8.85 -11.55 7.03
N TYR A 268 9.95 -12.18 6.57
CA TYR A 268 10.75 -13.08 7.39
C TYR A 268 11.29 -12.41 8.66
N ARG A 269 11.20 -13.09 9.79
CA ARG A 269 11.84 -12.67 11.05
C ARG A 269 12.72 -13.78 11.60
N ASP A 270 13.77 -13.37 12.28
CA ASP A 270 14.76 -14.22 12.95
C ASP A 270 14.15 -15.07 14.08
N GLN A 271 13.10 -14.53 14.72
CA GLN A 271 12.25 -15.22 15.68
C GLN A 271 10.80 -15.18 15.20
N LEU A 272 10.26 -16.36 14.84
CA LEU A 272 8.87 -16.54 14.46
C LEU A 272 8.15 -17.39 15.50
N TYR A 273 7.03 -16.86 15.97
CA TYR A 273 6.13 -17.53 16.89
C TYR A 273 5.01 -18.25 16.14
N PHE A 274 4.41 -19.25 16.77
CA PHE A 274 3.38 -20.08 16.14
C PHE A 274 2.20 -19.25 15.59
N VAL A 275 1.69 -18.30 16.40
CA VAL A 275 0.55 -17.44 16.03
C VAL A 275 0.88 -16.55 14.84
N GLN A 276 2.12 -16.06 14.72
CA GLN A 276 2.56 -15.28 13.56
C GLN A 276 2.57 -16.11 12.28
N ILE A 277 3.09 -17.34 12.33
CA ILE A 277 3.14 -18.24 11.17
C ILE A 277 1.72 -18.57 10.71
N VAL A 278 0.84 -18.95 11.62
CA VAL A 278 -0.56 -19.28 11.30
C VAL A 278 -1.28 -18.06 10.70
N SER A 279 -1.12 -16.89 11.30
CA SER A 279 -1.77 -15.66 10.80
C SER A 279 -1.23 -15.25 9.44
N TYR A 280 0.08 -15.41 9.19
CA TYR A 280 0.71 -15.13 7.91
C TYR A 280 0.16 -16.05 6.81
N PHE A 281 0.10 -17.36 7.04
CA PHE A 281 -0.45 -18.30 6.06
C PHE A 281 -1.95 -18.10 5.85
N LEU A 282 -2.71 -17.82 6.92
CA LEU A 282 -4.15 -17.54 6.82
C LEU A 282 -4.40 -16.28 5.99
N PHE A 283 -3.62 -15.22 6.21
CA PHE A 283 -3.68 -14.00 5.40
C PHE A 283 -3.33 -14.25 3.93
N LEU A 284 -2.23 -14.95 3.65
CA LEU A 284 -1.83 -15.30 2.28
C LEU A 284 -2.87 -16.15 1.57
N ILE A 285 -3.44 -17.15 2.26
CA ILE A 285 -4.46 -18.03 1.69
C ILE A 285 -5.73 -17.23 1.44
N THR A 286 -6.22 -16.44 2.39
CA THR A 286 -7.47 -15.68 2.20
C THR A 286 -7.33 -14.59 1.15
N VAL A 287 -6.45 -13.62 1.37
CA VAL A 287 -6.28 -12.47 0.46
C VAL A 287 -5.69 -12.90 -0.87
N GLY A 288 -4.72 -13.83 -0.87
CA GLY A 288 -4.13 -14.36 -2.10
C GLY A 288 -5.11 -15.17 -2.93
N TRP A 289 -6.01 -15.92 -2.30
CA TRP A 289 -7.09 -16.60 -3.01
C TRP A 289 -8.06 -15.62 -3.66
N PHE A 290 -8.52 -14.59 -2.93
CA PHE A 290 -9.38 -13.55 -3.51
C PHE A 290 -8.69 -12.83 -4.68
N TYR A 291 -7.44 -12.44 -4.49
CA TYR A 291 -6.63 -11.80 -5.53
C TYR A 291 -6.49 -12.69 -6.78
N LEU A 292 -6.12 -13.97 -6.61
CA LEU A 292 -5.97 -14.91 -7.73
C LEU A 292 -7.31 -15.24 -8.40
N GLN A 293 -8.39 -15.36 -7.64
CA GLN A 293 -9.74 -15.58 -8.20
C GLN A 293 -10.20 -14.42 -9.07
N GLU A 294 -9.85 -13.20 -8.72
CA GLU A 294 -10.19 -12.01 -9.51
C GLU A 294 -9.28 -11.82 -10.71
N VAL A 295 -7.98 -12.07 -10.53
CA VAL A 295 -6.99 -12.06 -11.61
C VAL A 295 -7.32 -13.11 -12.67
N ASN A 296 -7.64 -14.34 -12.26
CA ASN A 296 -8.05 -15.41 -13.17
C ASN A 296 -9.52 -15.32 -13.58
N GLY A 297 -10.31 -14.49 -12.89
CA GLY A 297 -11.69 -14.14 -13.16
C GLY A 297 -12.54 -15.31 -13.66
N LYS A 298 -13.16 -16.07 -12.75
CA LYS A 298 -14.40 -16.84 -13.02
C LYS A 298 -14.55 -17.29 -14.49
N ALA A 299 -13.92 -18.42 -14.82
CA ALA A 299 -14.48 -19.35 -15.80
C ALA A 299 -15.81 -19.90 -15.21
N ILE A 300 -16.85 -19.09 -15.13
CA ILE A 300 -18.20 -19.63 -14.94
C ILE A 300 -18.61 -20.15 -16.32
N ALA A 301 -18.76 -21.47 -16.38
CA ALA A 301 -19.14 -22.26 -17.54
C ALA A 301 -20.28 -21.61 -18.35
N PRO A 302 -20.33 -21.80 -19.69
CA PRO A 302 -21.49 -21.40 -20.46
C PRO A 302 -22.72 -22.11 -19.90
N ALA A 303 -23.66 -21.34 -19.36
CA ALA A 303 -25.00 -21.82 -19.09
C ALA A 303 -25.54 -22.35 -20.42
N LYS A 304 -25.74 -23.67 -20.45
CA LYS A 304 -26.30 -24.45 -21.55
C LYS A 304 -27.56 -23.71 -22.03
N ILE A 305 -27.52 -23.16 -23.24
CA ILE A 305 -28.73 -22.73 -23.94
C ILE A 305 -29.50 -24.02 -24.21
N GLU A 306 -30.41 -24.35 -23.31
CA GLU A 306 -31.39 -25.41 -23.52
C GLU A 306 -32.32 -24.94 -24.63
N LYS A 307 -32.10 -25.49 -25.82
CA LYS A 307 -33.08 -25.49 -26.90
C LYS A 307 -34.35 -26.18 -26.40
N THR A 308 -35.34 -25.42 -25.98
CA THR A 308 -36.72 -25.88 -26.04
C THR A 308 -37.28 -25.44 -27.40
N ALA A 309 -37.18 -26.38 -28.33
CA ALA A 309 -38.12 -26.45 -29.43
C ALA A 309 -39.46 -26.91 -28.86
N SER A 310 -40.51 -26.12 -29.06
CA SER A 310 -41.91 -26.55 -29.18
C SER A 310 -42.74 -25.37 -29.64
#